data_AF-A0A3D1JUK7-F1
#
_entry.id   AF-A0A3D1JUK7-F1
#
_cell.length_a   1.000
_cell.length_b   1.000
_cell.length_c   1.000
_cell.angle_alpha   90.00
_cell.angle_beta   90.00
_cell.angle_gamma   90.00
#
_symmetry.space_group_name_H-M   'P 1'
#
loop_
_entity.id
_entity.type
_entity.pdbx_description
1 polymer ?
#
loop_
_entity_poly.entity_id
_entity_poly.type
_entity_poly.pdbx_seq_one_letter_code
_entity_poly.pdbx_strand_id
1 'polypeptide(L)'
;MFGGESKASAIVSLDVNPSIQIEVDENGKVIKVQAMNDDAAEIIGTMDLSGSTLEVAVNAIVGAMVRAGKLSEVQNSILLSVNAKDAELEKQISDRLTAEVNKAMQESGLGAAILSQSVSDDKELAALAEKYGITEGKAQLIKKILDLAPQYTFESLVGLTVNELNVIINSKVSVPDGVTSTGTAS
;
A
#
# COMPACT_ATOMS: atom_id res chain seq x y z
N MET A 1 -9.90 -0.71 -15.53
CA MET A 1 -9.84 -0.96 -17.00
C MET A 1 -8.50 -0.45 -17.50
N PHE A 2 -7.69 -1.29 -18.13
CA PHE A 2 -6.36 -0.93 -18.66
C PHE A 2 -6.46 -0.56 -20.16
N GLY A 3 -6.34 0.73 -20.50
CA GLY A 3 -6.20 1.26 -21.87
C GLY A 3 -4.72 1.49 -22.22
N GLY A 4 -4.33 1.22 -23.46
CA GLY A 4 -2.91 1.09 -23.86
C GLY A 4 -2.18 2.40 -24.17
N GLU A 5 -1.00 2.56 -23.57
CA GLU A 5 0.34 2.49 -24.15
C GLU A 5 1.28 2.10 -22.98
N SER A 6 2.00 0.98 -23.13
CA SER A 6 2.42 0.08 -22.02
C SER A 6 1.25 -0.36 -21.14
N LYS A 7 0.66 -1.52 -21.44
CA LYS A 7 -0.43 -2.06 -20.62
C LYS A 7 0.13 -2.42 -19.25
N ALA A 8 -0.26 -1.66 -18.22
CA ALA A 8 0.06 -2.02 -16.84
C ALA A 8 -0.36 -3.48 -16.61
N SER A 9 0.60 -4.29 -16.16
CA SER A 9 0.39 -5.70 -15.84
C SER A 9 0.08 -5.89 -14.36
N ALA A 10 0.42 -4.89 -13.54
CA ALA A 10 -0.02 -4.78 -12.17
C ALA A 10 -0.14 -3.31 -11.74
N ILE A 11 -1.02 -3.08 -10.77
CA ILE A 11 -1.14 -1.87 -9.98
C ILE A 11 -0.70 -2.21 -8.56
N VAL A 12 0.22 -1.42 -8.03
CA VAL A 12 0.73 -1.54 -6.67
C VAL A 12 0.32 -0.30 -5.91
N SER A 13 -0.10 -0.45 -4.66
CA SER A 13 -0.35 0.68 -3.75
C SER A 13 0.47 0.52 -2.48
N LEU A 14 1.09 1.63 -2.07
CA LEU A 14 1.77 1.79 -0.79
C LEU A 14 0.98 2.79 0.02
N ASP A 15 0.28 2.27 1.02
CA ASP A 15 -0.57 3.05 1.93
C ASP A 15 0.10 3.14 3.30
N VAL A 16 0.33 4.37 3.75
CA VAL A 16 0.79 4.68 5.11
C VAL A 16 -0.10 5.80 5.64
N ASN A 17 0.22 7.01 5.16
CA ASN A 17 -0.43 8.31 5.20
C ASN A 17 0.73 9.30 4.95
N PRO A 18 1.37 9.16 3.78
CA PRO A 18 0.75 9.25 2.45
C PRO A 18 0.32 7.93 1.78
N SER A 19 -0.50 8.04 0.74
CA SER A 19 -0.97 6.93 -0.12
C SER A 19 -0.50 7.11 -1.57
N ILE A 20 0.24 6.15 -2.11
CA ILE A 20 0.85 6.22 -3.45
C ILE A 20 0.46 4.99 -4.27
N GLN A 21 0.12 5.19 -5.54
CA GLN A 21 -0.14 4.12 -6.51
C GLN A 21 0.95 4.09 -7.57
N ILE A 22 1.38 2.88 -7.95
CA ILE A 22 2.43 2.62 -8.93
C ILE A 22 1.88 1.63 -9.95
N GLU A 23 1.89 2.02 -11.23
CA GLU A 23 1.57 1.14 -12.34
C GLU A 23 2.87 0.56 -12.90
N VAL A 24 2.92 -0.76 -13.09
CA VAL A 24 4.11 -1.45 -13.62
C VAL A 24 3.77 -2.30 -14.84
N ASP A 25 4.72 -2.40 -15.76
CA ASP A 25 4.64 -3.30 -16.91
C ASP A 25 4.93 -4.76 -16.51
N GLU A 26 4.89 -5.67 -17.49
CA GLU A 26 5.18 -7.09 -17.28
C GLU A 26 6.61 -7.41 -16.84
N ASN A 27 7.55 -6.47 -17.04
CA ASN A 27 8.94 -6.59 -16.62
C ASN A 27 9.20 -5.98 -15.24
N GLY A 28 8.15 -5.48 -14.57
CA GLY A 28 8.27 -4.77 -13.30
C GLY A 28 8.90 -3.39 -13.43
N LYS A 29 8.84 -2.78 -14.62
CA LYS A 29 9.22 -1.38 -14.85
C LYS A 29 8.07 -0.46 -14.52
N VAL A 30 8.37 0.63 -13.84
CA VAL A 30 7.40 1.66 -13.50
C VAL A 30 6.96 2.37 -14.77
N ILE A 31 5.66 2.34 -15.04
CA ILE A 31 5.00 3.09 -16.10
C ILE A 31 4.61 4.46 -15.54
N LYS A 32 4.04 4.49 -14.34
CA LYS A 32 3.49 5.69 -13.73
C LYS A 32 3.48 5.59 -12.21
N VAL A 33 3.70 6.72 -11.55
CA VAL A 33 3.47 6.89 -10.10
C VAL A 33 2.42 7.97 -9.92
N GLN A 34 1.42 7.71 -9.10
CA GLN A 34 0.30 8.60 -8.80
C GLN A 34 0.22 8.86 -7.29
N ALA A 35 0.18 10.13 -6.92
CA ALA A 35 -0.20 10.54 -5.56
C ALA A 35 -1.70 10.34 -5.38
N MET A 36 -2.11 9.59 -4.35
CA MET A 36 -3.53 9.35 -4.07
C MET A 36 -4.10 10.34 -3.04
N ASN A 37 -3.24 11.11 -2.37
CA ASN A 37 -3.60 12.19 -1.47
C ASN A 37 -2.56 13.32 -1.47
N ASP A 38 -2.88 14.46 -0.85
CA ASP A 38 -2.01 15.65 -0.83
C ASP A 38 -0.66 15.37 -0.18
N ASP A 39 -0.64 14.64 0.95
CA ASP A 39 0.59 14.17 1.59
C ASP A 39 1.48 13.39 0.60
N ALA A 40 0.90 12.58 -0.29
CA ALA A 40 1.66 11.79 -1.25
C ALA A 40 2.23 12.67 -2.37
N ALA A 41 1.52 13.73 -2.75
CA ALA A 41 2.02 14.70 -3.70
C ALA A 41 3.24 15.43 -3.14
N GLU A 42 3.28 15.72 -1.84
CA GLU A 42 4.47 16.28 -1.18
C GLU A 42 5.65 15.30 -1.16
N ILE A 43 5.40 14.01 -0.88
CA ILE A 43 6.45 12.99 -0.87
C ILE A 43 7.02 12.73 -2.26
N ILE A 44 6.16 12.59 -3.27
CA ILE A 44 6.59 12.37 -4.66
C ILE A 44 7.26 13.63 -5.20
N GLY A 45 6.72 14.81 -4.89
CA GLY A 45 7.26 16.10 -5.32
C GLY A 45 7.49 16.15 -6.84
N THR A 46 8.76 16.29 -7.23
CA THR A 46 9.19 16.32 -8.65
C THR A 46 9.96 15.05 -9.06
N MET A 47 9.83 13.95 -8.33
CA MET A 47 10.50 12.69 -8.66
C MET A 47 9.90 12.10 -9.95
N ASP A 48 10.75 11.85 -10.94
CA ASP A 48 10.39 11.02 -12.09
C ASP A 48 10.93 9.61 -11.88
N LEU A 49 10.02 8.69 -11.61
CA LEU A 49 10.31 7.27 -11.38
C LEU A 49 9.96 6.41 -12.60
N SER A 50 9.53 7.02 -13.71
CA SER A 50 9.15 6.31 -14.92
C SER A 50 10.36 5.57 -15.52
N GLY A 51 10.19 4.31 -15.89
CA GLY A 51 11.25 3.44 -16.42
C GLY A 51 12.22 2.87 -15.38
N SER A 52 12.14 3.29 -14.11
CA SER A 52 12.88 2.62 -13.02
C SER A 52 12.32 1.22 -12.78
N THR A 53 13.07 0.37 -12.09
CA THR A 53 12.47 -0.86 -11.55
C THR A 53 11.55 -0.50 -10.40
N LEU A 54 10.58 -1.37 -10.13
CA LEU A 54 9.68 -1.23 -8.99
C LEU A 54 10.44 -1.11 -7.66
N GLU A 55 11.53 -1.86 -7.48
CA GLU A 55 12.33 -1.80 -6.26
C GLU A 55 12.98 -0.43 -6.06
N VAL A 56 13.53 0.15 -7.13
CA VAL A 56 14.15 1.49 -7.06
C VAL A 56 13.10 2.54 -6.72
N ALA A 57 11.92 2.47 -7.33
CA ALA A 57 10.83 3.40 -7.02
C ALA A 57 10.37 3.28 -5.57
N VAL A 58 10.17 2.05 -5.08
CA VAL A 58 9.73 1.78 -3.71
C VAL A 58 10.77 2.22 -2.70
N ASN A 59 12.05 1.92 -2.92
CA ASN A 59 13.14 2.36 -2.05
C ASN A 59 13.20 3.90 -1.97
N ALA A 60 13.09 4.59 -3.11
CA ALA A 60 13.08 6.04 -3.17
C ALA A 60 11.88 6.64 -2.41
N ILE A 61 10.68 6.08 -2.60
CA ILE A 61 9.44 6.51 -1.95
C ILE A 61 9.51 6.30 -0.43
N VAL A 62 9.90 5.09 0.03
CA VAL A 62 10.03 4.78 1.46
C VAL A 62 11.07 5.69 2.10
N GLY A 63 12.24 5.87 1.47
CA GLY A 63 13.26 6.78 1.95
C GLY A 63 12.78 8.23 2.03
N ALA A 64 11.94 8.68 1.10
CA ALA A 64 11.33 10.00 1.14
C ALA A 64 10.32 10.15 2.30
N MET A 65 9.48 9.13 2.53
CA MET A 65 8.55 9.10 3.67
C MET A 65 9.28 9.12 5.02
N VAL A 66 10.39 8.38 5.14
CA VAL A 66 11.25 8.40 6.33
C VAL A 66 11.84 9.79 6.56
N ARG A 67 12.43 10.41 5.52
CA ARG A 67 12.99 11.77 5.64
C ARG A 67 11.93 12.83 5.99
N ALA A 68 10.70 12.65 5.53
CA ALA A 68 9.58 13.52 5.85
C ALA A 68 8.94 13.24 7.22
N GLY A 69 9.43 12.23 7.96
CA GLY A 69 8.91 11.85 9.28
C GLY A 69 7.54 11.14 9.24
N LYS A 70 7.08 10.73 8.05
CA LYS A 70 5.84 9.97 7.86
C LYS A 70 6.02 8.48 8.19
N LEU A 71 7.27 8.00 8.14
CA LEU A 71 7.68 6.71 8.69
C LEU A 71 8.71 6.95 9.79
N SER A 72 8.45 6.36 10.96
CA SER A 72 9.28 6.49 12.16
C SER A 72 9.19 5.22 13.02
N GLU A 73 9.88 5.19 14.16
CA GLU A 73 9.82 4.04 15.08
C GLU A 73 8.41 3.75 15.59
N VAL A 74 7.57 4.79 15.75
CA VAL A 74 6.19 4.69 16.25
C VAL A 74 5.13 4.71 15.15
N GLN A 75 5.51 5.07 13.93
CA GLN A 75 4.63 5.07 12.76
C GLN A 75 5.31 4.27 11.67
N ASN A 76 5.27 2.95 11.83
CA ASN A 76 6.05 2.03 11.00
C ASN A 76 5.20 1.05 10.19
N SER A 77 3.87 1.21 10.24
CA SER A 77 2.98 0.33 9.49
C SER A 77 2.83 0.77 8.04
N ILE A 78 2.98 -0.19 7.12
CA ILE A 78 2.87 0.01 5.68
C ILE A 78 1.90 -1.04 5.14
N LEU A 79 0.87 -0.60 4.42
CA LEU A 79 -0.03 -1.48 3.70
C LEU A 79 0.42 -1.55 2.25
N LEU A 80 0.80 -2.74 1.84
CA LEU A 80 1.15 -3.10 0.48
C LEU A 80 -0.03 -3.82 -0.17
N SER A 81 -0.60 -3.23 -1.22
CA SER A 81 -1.68 -3.90 -1.96
C SER A 81 -1.31 -4.05 -3.42
N VAL A 82 -1.43 -5.27 -3.95
CA VAL A 82 -1.09 -5.60 -5.33
C VAL A 82 -2.35 -6.08 -6.04
N ASN A 83 -2.66 -5.48 -7.18
CA ASN A 83 -3.63 -5.99 -8.15
C ASN A 83 -2.86 -6.34 -9.42
N ALA A 84 -2.78 -7.61 -9.79
CA ALA A 84 -2.07 -8.06 -10.98
C ALA A 84 -2.95 -8.93 -11.87
N LYS A 85 -2.53 -9.10 -13.12
CA LYS A 85 -3.27 -9.90 -14.13
C LYS A 85 -3.52 -11.36 -13.73
N ASP A 86 -2.65 -11.92 -12.87
CA ASP A 86 -2.73 -13.29 -12.37
C ASP A 86 -2.06 -13.41 -11.00
N ALA A 87 -2.41 -14.46 -10.27
CA ALA A 87 -1.98 -14.70 -8.88
C ALA A 87 -0.47 -14.99 -8.75
N GLU A 88 0.18 -15.52 -9.78
CA GLU A 88 1.61 -15.81 -9.74
C GLU A 88 2.42 -14.50 -9.80
N LEU A 89 2.06 -13.63 -10.74
CA LEU A 89 2.65 -12.29 -10.84
C LEU A 89 2.36 -11.47 -9.58
N GLU A 90 1.15 -11.55 -9.05
CA GLU A 90 0.77 -10.87 -7.80
C GLU A 90 1.65 -11.31 -6.63
N LYS A 91 1.81 -12.63 -6.43
CA LYS A 91 2.65 -13.17 -5.37
C LYS A 91 4.11 -12.76 -5.56
N GLN A 92 4.62 -12.85 -6.78
CA GLN A 92 6.00 -12.46 -7.10
C GLN A 92 6.26 -10.97 -6.77
N ILE A 93 5.34 -10.09 -7.15
CA ILE A 93 5.44 -8.66 -6.87
C ILE A 93 5.33 -8.41 -5.36
N SER A 94 4.36 -9.04 -4.69
CA SER A 94 4.13 -8.89 -3.25
C SER A 94 5.36 -9.32 -2.42
N ASP A 95 5.94 -10.47 -2.73
CA ASP A 95 7.14 -10.99 -2.03
C ASP A 95 8.35 -10.05 -2.22
N ARG A 96 8.60 -9.61 -3.47
CA ARG A 96 9.70 -8.69 -3.79
C ARG A 96 9.54 -7.34 -3.09
N LEU A 97 8.34 -6.79 -3.12
CA LEU A 97 8.03 -5.51 -2.49
C LEU A 97 8.15 -5.57 -0.96
N THR A 98 7.63 -6.63 -0.35
CA THR A 98 7.73 -6.83 1.10
C THR A 98 9.20 -6.89 1.53
N ALA A 99 10.06 -7.56 0.75
CA ALA A 99 11.50 -7.60 0.99
C ALA A 99 12.17 -6.22 0.82
N GLU A 100 11.84 -5.48 -0.25
CA GLU A 100 12.45 -4.19 -0.52
C GLU A 100 12.03 -3.12 0.51
N VAL A 101 10.76 -3.08 0.90
CA VAL A 101 10.28 -2.17 1.95
C VAL A 101 10.96 -2.48 3.29
N ASN A 102 11.05 -3.75 3.67
CA ASN A 102 11.76 -4.16 4.88
C ASN A 102 13.23 -3.71 4.85
N LYS A 103 13.91 -3.91 3.72
CA LYS A 103 15.29 -3.50 3.53
C LYS A 103 15.44 -1.97 3.64
N ALA A 104 14.61 -1.19 2.94
CA ALA A 104 14.67 0.27 2.97
C ALA A 104 14.43 0.84 4.39
N MET A 105 13.51 0.22 5.14
CA MET A 105 13.26 0.58 6.54
C MET A 105 14.45 0.23 7.43
N GLN A 106 15.05 -0.96 7.28
CA GLN A 106 16.23 -1.38 8.04
C GLN A 106 17.46 -0.51 7.74
N GLU A 107 17.68 -0.12 6.48
CA GLU A 107 18.74 0.83 6.09
C GLU A 107 18.57 2.19 6.78
N SER A 108 17.33 2.53 7.15
CA SER A 108 16.99 3.74 7.92
C SER A 108 17.00 3.51 9.44
N GLY A 109 17.36 2.32 9.92
CA GLY A 109 17.36 1.95 11.34
C GLY A 109 15.98 1.68 11.93
N LEU A 110 14.95 1.54 11.10
CA LEU A 110 13.56 1.35 11.52
C LEU A 110 13.10 -0.10 11.27
N GLY A 111 12.28 -0.64 12.17
CA GLY A 111 11.52 -1.87 11.90
C GLY A 111 10.24 -1.54 11.13
N ALA A 112 9.82 -2.38 10.19
CA ALA A 112 8.58 -2.20 9.44
C ALA A 112 7.48 -3.15 9.95
N ALA A 113 6.25 -2.65 10.02
CA ALA A 113 5.05 -3.47 10.24
C ALA A 113 4.27 -3.55 8.93
N ILE A 114 4.61 -4.51 8.08
CA ILE A 114 4.06 -4.59 6.72
C ILE A 114 2.82 -5.48 6.72
N LEU A 115 1.70 -4.92 6.26
CA LEU A 115 0.49 -5.64 5.89
C LEU A 115 0.49 -5.79 4.37
N SER A 116 0.54 -7.02 3.86
CA SER A 116 0.49 -7.29 2.42
C SER A 116 -0.81 -7.97 2.04
N GLN A 117 -1.42 -7.55 0.94
CA GLN A 117 -2.65 -8.13 0.43
C GLN A 117 -2.74 -8.09 -1.10
N SER A 118 -3.52 -9.03 -1.61
CA SER A 118 -4.03 -9.09 -2.97
C SER A 118 -5.31 -8.27 -3.08
N VAL A 119 -5.47 -7.50 -4.15
CA VAL A 119 -6.71 -6.76 -4.43
C VAL A 119 -7.35 -7.32 -5.67
N SER A 120 -8.57 -7.82 -5.54
CA SER A 120 -9.35 -8.31 -6.67
C SER A 120 -10.07 -7.17 -7.38
N ASP A 121 -10.29 -7.33 -8.68
CA ASP A 121 -11.15 -6.44 -9.48
C ASP A 121 -12.62 -6.54 -9.03
N ASP A 122 -13.00 -5.76 -8.01
CA ASP A 122 -14.35 -5.63 -7.48
C ASP A 122 -14.87 -4.20 -7.75
N LYS A 123 -15.97 -4.10 -8.51
CA LYS A 123 -16.57 -2.81 -8.87
C LYS A 123 -17.12 -2.06 -7.65
N GLU A 124 -17.63 -2.78 -6.65
CA GLU A 124 -18.12 -2.15 -5.43
C GLU A 124 -16.95 -1.59 -4.61
N LEU A 125 -15.84 -2.33 -4.56
CA LEU A 125 -14.61 -1.88 -3.92
C LEU A 125 -14.04 -0.65 -4.62
N ALA A 126 -13.97 -0.65 -5.95
CA ALA A 126 -13.50 0.49 -6.74
C ALA A 126 -14.37 1.73 -6.52
N ALA A 127 -15.70 1.58 -6.55
CA ALA A 127 -16.63 2.67 -6.30
C ALA A 127 -16.51 3.23 -4.86
N LEU A 128 -16.22 2.35 -3.89
CA LEU A 128 -15.99 2.74 -2.51
C LEU A 128 -14.67 3.51 -2.35
N ALA A 129 -13.59 3.02 -2.96
CA ALA A 129 -12.30 3.68 -2.98
C ALA A 129 -12.40 5.09 -3.59
N GLU A 130 -13.08 5.21 -4.73
CA GLU A 130 -13.34 6.48 -5.40
C GLU A 130 -14.18 7.42 -4.51
N LYS A 131 -15.28 6.93 -3.94
CA LYS A 131 -16.17 7.72 -3.08
C LYS A 131 -15.45 8.39 -1.91
N TYR A 132 -14.48 7.71 -1.30
CA TYR A 132 -13.75 8.21 -0.14
C TYR A 132 -12.36 8.76 -0.49
N GLY A 133 -11.96 8.78 -1.76
CA GLY A 133 -10.65 9.28 -2.19
C GLY A 133 -9.47 8.49 -1.59
N ILE A 134 -9.60 7.16 -1.51
CA ILE A 134 -8.56 6.26 -0.99
C ILE A 134 -8.18 5.22 -2.05
N THR A 135 -7.10 4.46 -1.81
CA THR A 135 -6.78 3.30 -2.64
C THR A 135 -7.78 2.16 -2.45
N GLU A 136 -7.94 1.33 -3.47
CA GLU A 136 -8.70 0.07 -3.36
C GLU A 136 -8.12 -0.85 -2.28
N GLY A 137 -6.80 -0.83 -2.11
CA GLY A 137 -6.11 -1.52 -1.03
C GLY A 137 -6.61 -1.12 0.36
N LYS A 138 -6.57 0.18 0.67
CA LYS A 138 -7.06 0.68 1.96
C LYS A 138 -8.55 0.40 2.15
N ALA A 139 -9.36 0.56 1.10
CA ALA A 139 -10.79 0.23 1.14
C ALA A 139 -11.02 -1.25 1.48
N GLN A 140 -10.23 -2.16 0.90
CA GLN A 140 -10.34 -3.60 1.14
C GLN A 140 -9.94 -3.95 2.58
N LEU A 141 -8.87 -3.35 3.10
CA LEU A 141 -8.45 -3.54 4.48
C LEU A 141 -9.56 -3.13 5.45
N ILE A 142 -10.21 -1.98 5.19
CA ILE A 142 -11.33 -1.51 6.01
C ILE A 142 -12.50 -2.51 5.94
N LYS A 143 -12.90 -2.99 4.76
CA LYS A 143 -13.97 -4.01 4.64
C LYS A 143 -13.64 -5.25 5.47
N LYS A 144 -12.40 -5.76 5.38
CA LYS A 144 -11.93 -6.92 6.16
C LYS A 144 -11.98 -6.67 7.68
N ILE A 145 -11.66 -5.45 8.13
CA ILE A 145 -11.80 -5.09 9.55
C ILE A 145 -13.27 -5.09 9.96
N LEU A 146 -14.17 -4.54 9.13
CA LEU A 146 -15.61 -4.47 9.44
C LEU A 146 -16.27 -5.85 9.53
N ASP A 147 -15.82 -6.81 8.70
CA ASP A 147 -16.33 -8.18 8.73
C ASP A 147 -16.06 -8.88 10.08
N LEU A 148 -14.97 -8.50 10.75
CA LEU A 148 -14.55 -9.07 12.03
C LEU A 148 -14.91 -8.19 13.24
N ALA A 149 -15.10 -6.89 13.01
CA ALA A 149 -15.37 -5.89 14.04
C ALA A 149 -16.53 -4.97 13.61
N PRO A 150 -17.78 -5.49 13.60
CA PRO A 150 -18.96 -4.77 13.09
C PRO A 150 -19.37 -3.57 13.97
N GLN A 151 -18.71 -3.35 15.11
CA GLN A 151 -18.89 -2.14 15.93
C GLN A 151 -18.31 -0.88 15.28
N TYR A 152 -17.42 -1.02 14.30
CA TYR A 152 -16.91 0.11 13.52
C TYR A 152 -17.78 0.37 12.30
N THR A 153 -17.66 1.57 11.73
CA THR A 153 -18.23 1.91 10.42
C THR A 153 -17.11 2.25 9.45
N PHE A 154 -17.40 2.18 8.15
CA PHE A 154 -16.42 2.55 7.12
C PHE A 154 -15.93 3.99 7.30
N GLU A 155 -16.85 4.93 7.58
CA GLU A 155 -16.54 6.34 7.85
C GLU A 155 -15.64 6.54 9.06
N SER A 156 -15.80 5.71 10.10
CA SER A 156 -14.96 5.80 11.29
C SER A 156 -13.52 5.32 11.05
N LEU A 157 -13.31 4.45 10.06
CA LEU A 157 -12.01 3.83 9.75
C LEU A 157 -11.27 4.53 8.61
N VAL A 158 -11.99 5.14 7.67
CA VAL A 158 -11.38 5.73 6.46
C VAL A 158 -10.43 6.89 6.76
N GLY A 159 -10.73 7.66 7.82
CA GLY A 159 -9.90 8.76 8.30
C GLY A 159 -8.66 8.33 9.07
N LEU A 160 -8.52 7.04 9.39
CA LEU A 160 -7.38 6.52 10.14
C LEU A 160 -6.18 6.25 9.24
N THR A 161 -5.00 6.38 9.80
CA THR A 161 -3.73 5.94 9.18
C THR A 161 -3.65 4.42 9.14
N VAL A 162 -2.78 3.89 8.28
CA VAL A 162 -2.53 2.45 8.26
C VAL A 162 -1.97 1.95 9.59
N ASN A 163 -1.20 2.77 10.32
CA ASN A 163 -0.73 2.42 11.66
C ASN A 163 -1.90 2.21 12.63
N GLU A 164 -2.85 3.14 12.67
CA GLU A 164 -4.04 3.01 13.52
C GLU A 164 -4.92 1.81 13.13
N LEU A 165 -5.09 1.56 11.83
CA LEU A 165 -5.80 0.37 11.34
C LEU A 165 -5.09 -0.91 11.76
N ASN A 166 -3.76 -0.96 11.67
CA ASN A 166 -2.95 -2.10 12.10
C ASN A 166 -3.03 -2.31 13.63
N VAL A 167 -3.07 -1.24 14.41
CA VAL A 167 -3.31 -1.33 15.87
C VAL A 167 -4.70 -1.91 16.16
N ILE A 168 -5.75 -1.51 15.43
CA ILE A 168 -7.09 -2.10 15.58
C ILE A 168 -7.07 -3.60 15.29
N ILE A 169 -6.40 -3.99 14.19
CA ILE A 169 -6.23 -5.39 13.79
C ILE A 169 -5.60 -6.21 14.93
N ASN A 170 -4.46 -5.75 15.44
CA ASN A 170 -3.70 -6.47 16.46
C ASN A 170 -4.34 -6.44 17.86
N SER A 171 -5.06 -5.38 18.20
CA SER A 171 -5.64 -5.22 19.55
C SER A 171 -6.98 -5.91 19.74
N LYS A 172 -7.75 -6.13 18.67
CA LYS A 172 -9.17 -6.51 18.79
C LYS A 172 -9.66 -7.56 17.80
N VAL A 173 -8.92 -7.84 16.73
CA VAL A 173 -9.49 -8.48 15.54
C VAL A 173 -8.71 -9.70 15.05
N SER A 174 -7.42 -9.81 15.39
CA SER A 174 -6.45 -10.69 14.71
C SER A 174 -6.27 -10.31 13.23
N VAL A 175 -5.13 -10.68 12.63
CA VAL A 175 -4.85 -10.39 11.21
C VAL A 175 -5.94 -11.02 10.33
N PRO A 176 -6.67 -10.25 9.49
CA PRO A 176 -7.76 -10.79 8.67
C PRO A 176 -7.28 -11.79 7.61
N ASP A 177 -8.15 -12.71 7.21
CA ASP A 177 -7.86 -13.67 6.15
C ASP A 177 -7.46 -13.00 4.83
N GLY A 178 -6.44 -13.55 4.18
CA GLY A 178 -5.85 -13.00 2.95
C GLY A 178 -5.09 -11.68 3.14
N VAL A 179 -4.72 -11.35 4.38
CA VAL A 179 -3.70 -10.34 4.71
C VAL A 179 -2.52 -11.06 5.37
N THR A 180 -1.31 -10.81 4.90
CA THR A 180 -0.09 -11.27 5.57
C THR A 180 0.50 -10.11 6.37
N SER A 181 0.90 -10.36 7.62
CA SER A 181 1.53 -9.36 8.47
C SER A 181 2.97 -9.79 8.79
N THR A 182 3.91 -8.87 8.62
CA THR A 182 5.31 -9.04 9.07
C THR A 182 5.67 -7.89 10.01
N GLY A 183 6.29 -8.21 11.15
CA GLY A 183 6.55 -7.23 12.20
C GLY A 183 5.33 -6.88 13.06
N THR A 184 5.50 -5.91 13.96
CA THR A 184 4.45 -5.43 14.88
C THR A 184 4.35 -3.91 14.79
N ALA A 185 3.12 -3.38 14.68
CA ALA A 185 2.88 -1.96 14.83
C ALA A 185 3.35 -1.49 16.21
N SER A 186 3.98 -0.33 16.27
CA SER A 186 4.35 0.36 17.52
C SER A 186 3.44 1.55 17.79
#